data_AF-A0A094IHM8-F1
#
_entry.id   AF-A0A094IHM8-F1
#
_cell.length_a   1.000
_cell.length_b   1.000
_cell.length_c   1.000
_cell.angle_alpha   90.00
_cell.angle_beta   90.00
_cell.angle_gamma   90.00
#
_symmetry.space_group_name_H-M   'P 1'
#
loop_
_entity.id
_entity.type
_entity.pdbx_description
1 polymer ?
#
loop_
_entity_poly.entity_id
_entity_poly.type
_entity_poly.pdbx_seq_one_letter_code
_entity_poly.pdbx_strand_id
1 'polypeptide(L)' 'MSVVFLFPLLLGIGFLVITVMVIVNIINNSDIDSNNKLFWIILILVTNVIGLIVYFVVDDKNIIK' A
#
# COMPACT_ATOMS: atom_id res chain seq x y z
N MET A 1 -26.16 0.20 18.68
CA MET A 1 -25.95 -0.39 17.33
C MET A 1 -25.12 0.51 16.43
N SER A 2 -25.28 1.84 16.41
CA SER A 2 -24.56 2.74 15.48
C SER A 2 -23.03 2.78 15.63
N VAL A 3 -22.50 2.70 16.86
CA VAL A 3 -21.04 2.79 17.12
C VAL A 3 -20.27 1.56 16.59
N VAL A 4 -20.91 0.39 16.58
CA VAL A 4 -20.32 -0.86 16.10
C VAL A 4 -20.06 -0.82 14.59
N PHE A 5 -20.81 -0.01 13.83
CA PHE A 5 -20.60 0.19 12.40
C PHE A 5 -19.61 1.34 12.08
N LEU A 6 -19.46 2.31 12.99
CA LEU A 6 -18.51 3.41 12.80
C LEU A 6 -17.06 2.94 12.89
N PHE A 7 -16.77 1.97 13.76
CA PHE A 7 -15.40 1.51 13.95
C PHE A 7 -14.81 0.77 12.72
N PRO A 8 -15.49 -0.21 12.10
CA PRO A 8 -15.05 -0.82 10.85
C PRO A 8 -14.95 0.18 9.70
N LEU A 9 -15.85 1.17 9.66
CA LEU A 9 -15.85 2.21 8.63
C LEU A 9 -14.61 3.10 8.73
N LEU A 10 -14.24 3.53 9.95
CA LEU A 10 -13.01 4.29 10.19
C LEU A 10 -11.76 3.48 9.83
N LEU A 11 -11.74 2.18 10.16
CA LEU A 11 -10.63 1.30 9.77
C LEU A 11 -10.53 1.14 8.25
N GLY A 12 -11.65 0.97 7.55
CA GLY A 12 -11.68 0.89 6.09
C GLY A 12 -11.17 2.16 5.41
N ILE A 13 -11.58 3.33 5.91
CA ILE A 13 -11.09 4.62 5.42
C ILE A 13 -9.60 4.78 5.70
N GLY A 14 -9.15 4.48 6.93
CA GLY A 14 -7.73 4.55 7.28
C GLY A 14 -6.88 3.64 6.40
N PHE A 15 -7.34 2.43 6.13
CA PHE A 15 -6.68 1.48 5.24
C PHE A 15 -6.58 2.00 3.79
N LEU A 16 -7.66 2.59 3.27
CA LEU A 16 -7.63 3.23 1.95
C LEU A 16 -6.63 4.37 1.88
N VAL A 17 -6.60 5.24 2.89
CA VAL A 17 -5.65 6.37 2.94
C VAL A 17 -4.20 5.87 2.93
N ILE A 18 -3.88 4.86 3.75
CA ILE A 18 -2.54 4.25 3.77
C ILE A 18 -2.18 3.66 2.40
N THR A 19 -3.11 2.96 1.77
CA THR A 19 -2.90 2.33 0.46
C THR A 19 -2.56 3.39 -0.60
N VAL A 20 -3.33 4.48 -0.64
CA VAL A 20 -3.09 5.59 -1.57
C VAL A 20 -1.75 6.26 -1.31
N MET A 21 -1.39 6.52 -0.04
CA MET A 21 -0.10 7.11 0.31
C MET A 21 1.08 6.25 -0.19
N VAL A 22 0.99 4.93 -0.02
CA VAL A 22 2.04 4.01 -0.47
C VAL A 22 2.13 3.98 -2.00
N ILE A 23 1.00 3.95 -2.70
CA ILE A 23 1.00 4.03 -4.17
C ILE A 23 1.65 5.32 -4.66
N VAL A 24 1.32 6.46 -4.05
CA VAL A 24 1.94 7.76 -4.36
C VAL A 24 3.45 7.73 -4.08
N ASN A 25 3.88 7.12 -2.98
CA ASN A 25 5.30 6.93 -2.68
C ASN A 25 6.00 6.11 -3.77
N ILE A 26 5.42 4.99 -4.20
CA ILE A 26 5.98 4.14 -5.26
C ILE A 26 6.11 4.91 -6.58
N ILE A 27 5.07 5.66 -6.97
CA ILE A 27 5.06 6.44 -8.21
C ILE A 27 6.16 7.51 -8.19
N ASN A 28 6.29 8.22 -7.08
CA ASN A 28 7.24 9.32 -6.93
C ASN A 28 8.67 8.88 -6.62
N ASN A 29 8.89 7.61 -6.26
CA ASN A 29 10.21 7.11 -5.94
C ASN A 29 11.07 7.00 -7.22
N SER A 30 12.10 7.82 -7.35
CA SER A 30 13.02 7.81 -8.51
C SER A 30 13.93 6.59 -8.57
N ASP A 31 14.10 5.90 -7.44
CA ASP A 31 15.03 4.77 -7.31
C ASP A 31 14.42 3.45 -7.81
N ILE A 32 13.10 3.40 -8.00
CA ILE A 32 12.39 2.21 -8.47
C ILE A 32 12.20 2.29 -9.99
N ASP A 33 12.57 1.24 -10.72
CA ASP A 33 12.31 1.15 -12.15
C ASP A 33 10.80 1.17 -12.48
N SER A 34 10.42 1.73 -13.63
CA SER A 34 9.00 1.89 -14.03
C SER A 34 8.23 0.56 -14.05
N ASN A 35 8.86 -0.53 -14.48
CA ASN A 35 8.23 -1.85 -14.45
C ASN A 35 8.03 -2.36 -13.02
N ASN A 36 9.01 -2.14 -12.14
CA ASN A 36 8.90 -2.50 -10.73
C ASN A 36 7.80 -1.70 -10.04
N LYS A 37 7.65 -0.40 -10.34
CA LYS A 37 6.54 0.43 -9.82
C LYS A 37 5.17 -0.17 -10.16
N LEU A 38 4.96 -0.51 -11.43
CA LEU A 38 3.71 -1.11 -11.89
C LEU A 38 3.43 -2.44 -11.18
N PHE A 39 4.44 -3.30 -11.05
CA PHE A 39 4.31 -4.56 -10.34
C PHE A 39 3.86 -4.36 -8.89
N TRP A 40 4.51 -3.45 -8.15
CA TRP A 40 4.17 -3.20 -6.74
C TRP A 40 2.78 -2.60 -6.57
N ILE A 41 2.38 -1.66 -7.43
CA ILE A 41 1.04 -1.08 -7.40
C ILE A 41 -0.02 -2.16 -7.64
N ILE A 42 0.17 -3.01 -8.67
CA ILE A 42 -0.76 -4.11 -8.97
C ILE A 42 -0.81 -5.11 -7.82
N LEU A 43 0.34 -5.48 -7.26
CA LEU A 43 0.42 -6.41 -6.14
C LEU A 43 -0.37 -5.89 -4.92
N ILE A 44 -0.19 -4.61 -4.57
CA ILE A 44 -0.90 -3.96 -3.47
C ILE A 44 -2.40 -3.92 -3.74
N LEU A 45 -2.83 -3.60 -4.95
CA LEU A 45 -4.27 -3.53 -5.28
C LEU A 45 -4.95 -4.91 -5.25
N VAL A 46 -4.27 -5.96 -5.72
CA VAL A 46 -4.84 -7.32 -5.76
C VAL A 46 -4.85 -7.96 -4.38
N THR A 47 -3.76 -7.81 -3.62
CA THR A 47 -3.59 -8.51 -2.34
C THR A 47 -3.89 -7.64 -1.12
N ASN A 48 -4.23 -6.37 -1.33
CA ASN A 48 -4.61 -5.37 -0.31
C ASN A 48 -3.57 -5.31 0.82
N VAL A 49 -3.97 -5.76 2.01
CA VAL A 49 -3.17 -5.70 3.24
C VAL A 49 -1.86 -6.47 3.08
N ILE A 50 -1.91 -7.63 2.42
CA ILE A 50 -0.74 -8.51 2.26
C ILE A 50 0.29 -7.81 1.36
N GLY A 51 -0.14 -7.22 0.25
CA GLY A 51 0.75 -6.52 -0.68
C GLY A 51 1.41 -5.30 -0.05
N LEU A 52 0.68 -4.58 0.79
CA LEU A 52 1.23 -3.49 1.61
C LEU A 52 2.33 -3.96 2.55
N ILE A 53 2.08 -5.04 3.31
CA ILE A 53 3.07 -5.60 4.24
C ILE A 53 4.31 -6.06 3.49
N VAL A 54 4.13 -6.78 2.38
CA VAL A 54 5.26 -7.26 1.56
C VAL A 54 6.05 -6.08 1.00
N TYR A 55 5.38 -5.05 0.47
CA TYR A 55 6.05 -3.85 -0.03
C TYR A 55 6.92 -3.21 1.05
N PHE A 56 6.38 -2.96 2.25
CA PHE A 56 7.15 -2.35 3.34
C PHE A 56 8.35 -3.20 3.78
N VAL A 57 8.19 -4.52 3.88
CA VAL A 57 9.30 -5.42 4.27
C VAL A 57 10.41 -5.45 3.21
N VAL A 58 10.06 -5.37 1.94
CA VAL A 58 11.02 -5.42 0.83
C VAL A 58 11.68 -4.05 0.60
N ASP A 59 10.93 -2.96 0.81
CA ASP A 59 11.41 -1.57 0.76
C ASP A 59 12.42 -1.29 1.87
N ASP A 60 12.12 -1.70 3.11
CA ASP A 60 13.03 -1.59 4.27
C ASP A 60 14.38 -2.29 4.04
N LYS A 61 14.34 -3.41 3.31
CA LYS A 61 15.55 -4.16 2.94
C LYS A 61 16.28 -3.60 1.74
N ASN A 62 15.80 -2.50 1.15
CA ASN A 62 16.37 -1.85 -0.03
C ASN A 62 16.45 -2.76 -1.27
N ILE A 63 15.58 -3.79 -1.34
CA ILE A 63 15.59 -4.80 -2.41
C ILE A 63 14.86 -4.30 -3.67
N ILE A 64 14.04 -3.25 -3.53
CA ILE A 64 13.20 -2.71 -4.62
C ILE A 64 13.98 -1.77 -5.56
N LYS A 65 15.16 -1.32 -5.14
CA LYS A 65 16.06 -0.45 -5.91
C LYS A 65 16.82 -1.21 -6.99
#